data_AF-A0A2G5WEU8-F1
#
_entry.id   AF-A0A2G5WEU8-F1
#
_cell.length_a   1.000
_cell.length_b   1.000
_cell.length_c   1.000
_cell.angle_alpha   90.00
_cell.angle_beta   90.00
_cell.angle_gamma   90.00
#
_symmetry.space_group_name_H-M   'P 1'
#
loop_
_entity.id
_entity.type
_entity.pdbx_description
1 polymer ?
#
loop_
_entity_poly.entity_id
_entity_poly.type
_entity_poly.pdbx_seq_one_letter_code
_entity_poly.pdbx_strand_id
1 'polypeptide(L)'
;MQLIKGPDQLCKKYPNTGKYHCQDDNIYERDAIILKKMGLKIGQILSWKDIELCIRKFVAPSDIQIIFETCSWRSYGVCEEGIQETHEGKGLRKLK
;
A
#
# COMPACT_ATOMS: atom_id res chain seq x y z
N MET A 1 -9.78 5.72 10.62
CA MET A 1 -10.15 4.45 9.95
C MET A 1 -9.63 3.29 10.77
N GLN A 2 -10.24 2.11 10.66
CA GLN A 2 -9.68 0.90 11.26
C GLN A 2 -8.91 0.11 10.19
N LEU A 3 -7.72 -0.35 10.53
CA LEU A 3 -6.92 -1.20 9.67
C LEU A 3 -7.50 -2.63 9.69
N ILE A 4 -7.92 -3.15 8.53
CA ILE A 4 -8.51 -4.50 8.40
C ILE A 4 -7.61 -5.40 7.56
N LYS A 5 -7.71 -6.71 7.76
CA LYS A 5 -7.09 -7.69 6.87
C LYS A 5 -8.09 -8.04 5.77
N GLY A 6 -7.68 -7.87 4.51
CA GLY A 6 -8.48 -8.25 3.36
C GLY A 6 -8.89 -7.08 2.47
N PRO A 7 -9.66 -7.37 1.41
CA PRO A 7 -10.00 -6.40 0.39
C PRO A 7 -10.83 -5.23 0.94
N ASP A 8 -10.60 -4.06 0.37
CA ASP A 8 -11.38 -2.86 0.66
C ASP A 8 -12.64 -2.76 -0.21
N GLN A 9 -13.32 -1.61 -0.15
CA GLN A 9 -14.54 -1.37 -0.93
C GLN A 9 -14.28 -1.26 -2.44
N LEU A 10 -13.04 -0.98 -2.86
CA LEU A 10 -12.67 -0.86 -4.28
C LEU A 10 -12.67 -2.24 -4.94
N CYS A 11 -12.18 -3.27 -4.24
CA CYS A 11 -12.23 -4.65 -4.74
C CYS A 11 -13.66 -5.15 -5.02
N LYS A 12 -14.70 -4.59 -4.37
CA LYS A 12 -16.11 -4.92 -4.66
C LYS A 12 -16.59 -4.43 -6.03
N LYS A 13 -15.85 -3.53 -6.66
CA LYS A 13 -16.16 -2.98 -7.99
C LYS A 13 -15.42 -3.70 -9.11
N TYR A 14 -14.61 -4.70 -8.79
CA TYR A 14 -13.92 -5.51 -9.80
C TYR A 14 -14.96 -6.23 -10.68
N PRO A 15 -14.88 -6.10 -12.02
CA PRO A 15 -15.78 -6.82 -12.91
C PRO A 15 -15.54 -8.33 -12.82
N ASN A 16 -16.59 -9.13 -12.67
CA ASN A 16 -16.53 -10.59 -12.56
C ASN A 16 -16.15 -11.30 -13.89
N THR A 17 -15.49 -10.61 -14.80
CA THR A 17 -15.09 -11.10 -16.14
C THR A 17 -13.69 -11.71 -16.16
N GLY A 18 -12.92 -11.58 -15.07
CA GLY A 18 -11.60 -12.17 -14.90
C GLY A 18 -11.47 -12.97 -13.60
N LYS A 19 -10.32 -13.64 -13.41
CA LYS A 19 -10.00 -14.31 -12.15
C LYS A 19 -9.89 -13.27 -11.04
N TYR A 20 -10.66 -13.44 -9.97
CA TYR A 20 -10.58 -12.59 -8.80
C TYR A 20 -9.20 -12.75 -8.14
N HIS A 21 -8.50 -11.64 -7.94
CA HIS A 21 -7.10 -11.62 -7.52
C HIS A 21 -6.86 -10.84 -6.22
N CYS A 22 -7.84 -10.08 -5.71
CA CYS A 22 -7.69 -9.30 -4.45
C CYS A 22 -7.47 -10.18 -3.20
N GLN A 23 -7.62 -11.50 -3.31
CA GLN A 23 -7.35 -12.46 -2.23
C GLN A 23 -6.18 -13.41 -2.55
N ASP A 24 -5.37 -13.13 -3.58
CA ASP A 24 -4.18 -13.92 -3.86
C ASP A 24 -3.20 -13.86 -2.67
N ASP A 25 -2.62 -15.00 -2.29
CA ASP A 25 -1.74 -15.11 -1.11
C ASP A 25 -0.55 -14.12 -1.16
N ASN A 26 -0.02 -13.88 -2.35
CA ASN A 26 1.06 -12.92 -2.59
C ASN A 26 0.69 -11.48 -2.14
N ILE A 27 -0.60 -11.11 -2.10
CA ILE A 27 -1.05 -9.82 -1.59
C ILE A 27 -0.89 -9.78 -0.07
N TYR A 28 -1.38 -10.81 0.62
CA TYR A 28 -1.32 -10.88 2.08
C TYR A 28 0.12 -10.96 2.62
N GLU A 29 1.02 -11.62 1.89
CA GLU A 29 2.44 -11.66 2.24
C GLU A 29 3.08 -10.26 2.17
N ARG A 30 2.82 -9.53 1.08
CA ARG A 30 3.31 -8.14 0.90
C ARG A 30 2.73 -7.20 1.94
N ASP A 31 1.44 -7.31 2.22
CA ASP A 31 0.78 -6.55 3.30
C ASP A 31 1.46 -6.81 4.65
N ALA A 32 1.73 -8.08 4.98
CA ALA A 32 2.39 -8.43 6.22
C ALA A 32 3.81 -7.83 6.31
N ILE A 33 4.58 -7.84 5.21
CA ILE A 33 5.92 -7.26 5.15
C ILE A 33 5.88 -5.74 5.41
N ILE A 34 5.03 -5.00 4.71
CA ILE A 34 4.97 -3.54 4.85
C ILE A 34 4.40 -3.12 6.21
N LEU A 35 3.40 -3.84 6.74
CA LEU A 35 2.85 -3.60 8.08
C LEU A 35 3.91 -3.84 9.16
N LYS A 36 4.66 -4.93 9.06
CA LYS A 36 5.76 -5.23 9.99
C LYS A 36 6.81 -4.13 9.96
N LYS A 37 7.20 -3.66 8.77
CA LYS A 37 8.18 -2.59 8.59
C LYS A 37 7.71 -1.25 9.19
N MET A 38 6.43 -0.92 9.06
CA MET A 38 5.84 0.30 9.63
C MET A 38 5.43 0.16 11.11
N GLY A 39 5.55 -1.04 11.70
CA GLY A 39 5.11 -1.32 13.07
C GLY A 39 3.59 -1.27 13.26
N LEU A 40 2.81 -1.44 12.19
CA LEU A 40 1.35 -1.40 12.21
C LEU A 40 0.75 -2.78 12.43
N LYS A 41 -0.45 -2.82 13.02
CA LYS A 41 -1.19 -4.04 13.33
C LYS A 41 -2.63 -3.93 12.87
N ILE A 42 -3.16 -5.04 12.36
CA ILE A 42 -4.58 -5.18 12.06
C ILE A 42 -5.41 -4.89 13.32
N GLY A 43 -6.52 -4.17 13.15
CA GLY A 43 -7.41 -3.73 14.23
C GLY A 43 -7.09 -2.34 14.78
N GLN A 44 -5.92 -1.75 14.49
CA GLN A 44 -5.58 -0.40 14.91
C GLN A 44 -6.50 0.65 14.31
N ILE A 45 -6.82 1.69 15.10
CA ILE A 45 -7.54 2.88 14.65
C ILE A 45 -6.52 3.98 14.40
N LEU A 46 -6.42 4.43 13.15
CA LEU A 46 -5.43 5.41 12.70
C LEU A 46 -6.12 6.49 11.87
N SER A 47 -5.59 7.71 11.92
CA SER A 47 -5.88 8.74 10.92
C SER A 47 -5.02 8.52 9.68
N TRP A 48 -5.41 9.15 8.55
CA TRP A 48 -4.58 9.13 7.36
C TRP A 48 -3.20 9.76 7.61
N LYS A 49 -3.16 10.82 8.43
CA LYS A 49 -1.93 11.52 8.81
C LYS A 49 -0.98 10.60 9.60
N ASP A 50 -1.49 9.70 10.43
CA ASP A 50 -0.66 8.75 11.16
C ASP A 50 0.03 7.76 10.20
N ILE A 51 -0.69 7.31 9.16
CA ILE A 51 -0.15 6.42 8.12
C ILE A 51 0.95 7.15 7.33
N GLU A 52 0.72 8.38 6.90
CA GLU A 52 1.73 9.19 6.21
C GLU A 52 3.00 9.37 7.06
N LEU A 53 2.84 9.63 8.37
CA LEU A 53 3.98 9.75 9.29
C LEU A 53 4.75 8.43 9.41
N CYS A 54 4.06 7.29 9.48
CA CYS A 54 4.69 5.97 9.47
C CYS A 54 5.47 5.71 8.17
N ILE A 55 4.89 6.04 7.01
CA ILE A 55 5.55 5.91 5.71
C ILE A 55 6.83 6.74 5.69
N ARG A 56 6.76 8.04 6.02
CA ARG A 56 7.93 8.94 6.07
C ARG A 56 9.01 8.45 7.02
N LYS A 57 8.64 7.80 8.12
CA LYS A 57 9.59 7.34 9.13
C LYS A 57 10.27 6.03 8.76
N PHE A 58 9.56 5.10 8.12
CA PHE A 58 10.00 3.71 8.02
C PHE A 58 10.20 3.19 6.60
N VAL A 59 9.70 3.89 5.57
CA VAL A 59 9.67 3.40 4.18
C VAL A 59 10.45 4.35 3.28
N ALA A 60 11.53 3.86 2.69
CA ALA A 60 12.25 4.53 1.62
C ALA A 60 11.68 4.11 0.25
N PRO A 61 11.80 4.95 -0.81
CA PRO A 61 11.35 4.58 -2.15
C PRO A 61 11.94 3.24 -2.63
N SER A 62 13.22 2.99 -2.35
CA SER A 62 13.92 1.75 -2.73
C SER A 62 13.37 0.49 -2.06
N ASP A 63 12.63 0.60 -0.94
CA ASP A 63 11.99 -0.55 -0.32
C ASP A 63 10.92 -1.17 -1.22
N ILE A 64 10.30 -0.37 -2.10
CA ILE A 64 9.30 -0.86 -3.05
C ILE A 64 9.89 -1.88 -4.01
N GLN A 65 11.15 -1.72 -4.40
CA GLN A 65 11.85 -2.65 -5.29
C GLN A 65 11.97 -4.06 -4.70
N ILE A 66 12.09 -4.14 -3.37
CA ILE A 66 12.29 -5.39 -2.63
C ILE A 66 10.94 -5.98 -2.22
N ILE A 67 10.07 -5.17 -1.60
CA ILE A 67 8.79 -5.65 -1.05
C ILE A 67 7.82 -6.04 -2.16
N PHE A 68 7.86 -5.34 -3.30
CA PHE A 68 6.95 -5.54 -4.43
C PHE A 68 7.68 -6.06 -5.67
N GLU A 69 8.76 -6.83 -5.50
CA GLU A 69 9.61 -7.34 -6.59
C GLU A 69 8.80 -8.00 -7.72
N THR A 70 7.80 -8.79 -7.36
CA THR A 70 6.93 -9.54 -8.28
C THR A 70 5.62 -8.81 -8.62
N CYS A 71 5.50 -7.53 -8.31
CA CYS A 71 4.32 -6.72 -8.65
C CYS A 71 4.43 -6.17 -10.06
N SER A 72 3.42 -6.40 -10.90
CA SER A 72 3.39 -5.87 -12.28
C SER A 72 3.39 -4.34 -12.34
N TRP A 73 2.92 -3.66 -11.28
CA TRP A 73 2.90 -2.20 -11.21
C TRP A 73 4.28 -1.59 -10.96
N ARG A 74 5.25 -2.39 -10.47
CA ARG A 74 6.60 -1.92 -10.16
C ARG A 74 7.29 -1.30 -11.37
N SER A 75 7.11 -1.88 -12.56
CA SER A 75 7.72 -1.39 -13.80
C SER A 75 7.25 0.01 -14.23
N TYR A 76 6.12 0.48 -13.70
CA TYR A 76 5.60 1.82 -13.97
C TYR A 76 6.21 2.90 -13.09
N GLY A 77 6.95 2.55 -12.02
CA GLY A 77 7.62 3.50 -11.12
C GLY A 77 6.70 4.31 -10.18
N VAL A 78 5.38 4.31 -10.42
CA VAL A 78 4.40 5.14 -9.69
C VAL A 78 4.35 4.88 -8.18
N CYS A 79 4.66 3.65 -7.74
CA CYS A 79 4.71 3.32 -6.32
C CYS A 79 5.88 4.00 -5.61
N GLU A 80 7.07 3.98 -6.22
CA GLU A 80 8.26 4.65 -5.67
C GLU A 80 8.10 6.16 -5.65
N GLU A 81 7.57 6.70 -6.75
CA GLU A 81 7.29 8.12 -6.88
C GLU A 81 6.31 8.58 -5.79
N GLY A 82 5.26 7.80 -5.51
CA GLY A 82 4.31 8.10 -4.43
C GLY A 82 4.95 8.10 -3.03
N ILE A 83 5.91 7.20 -2.76
CA ILE A 83 6.68 7.24 -1.50
C ILE A 83 7.54 8.50 -1.45
N GLN A 84 8.25 8.82 -2.54
CA GLN A 84 9.07 10.03 -2.64
C GLN A 84 8.24 11.30 -2.43
N GLU A 85 7.07 11.41 -3.07
CA GLU A 85 6.13 12.52 -2.88
C GLU A 85 5.62 12.63 -1.44
N THR A 86 5.41 11.49 -0.78
CA THR A 86 5.03 11.45 0.63
C THR A 86 6.13 12.05 1.50
N HIS A 87 7.41 11.72 1.25
CA HIS A 87 8.56 12.33 1.93
C HIS A 87 8.67 13.84 1.70
N GLU A 88 8.39 14.28 0.47
CA GLU A 88 8.40 15.69 0.08
C GLU A 88 7.21 16.50 0.63
N GLY A 89 6.27 15.85 1.31
CA GLY A 89 5.11 16.52 1.89
C GLY A 89 4.02 16.87 0.88
N LYS A 90 4.07 16.33 -0.34
CA LYS A 90 3.09 16.60 -1.41
C LYS A 90 1.74 15.94 -1.16
N GLY A 91 1.69 14.91 -0.31
CA GLY A 91 0.48 14.15 0.01
C GLY A 91 -0.04 13.34 -1.19
N LEU A 92 -1.31 12.91 -1.12
CA LEU A 92 -1.94 12.17 -2.22
C LEU A 92 -2.19 13.05 -3.44
N ARG A 93 -1.89 12.53 -4.64
CA ARG A 93 -2.20 13.18 -5.91
C ARG A 93 -3.69 13.42 -6.05
N LYS A 94 -4.06 14.63 -6.48
CA LYS A 94 -5.42 14.93 -6.90
C LYS A 94 -5.66 14.33 -8.28
N LEU A 95 -6.65 13.46 -8.38
CA LEU A 95 -7.18 13.01 -9.67
C LEU A 95 -7.98 14.18 -10.28
N LYS A 96 -7.76 14.45 -11.56
CA LYS A 96 -8.51 15.45 -12.34
C LYS A 96 -9.71 14.80 -13.01
#